data_AF-A0A3B9ZWE7-F1
#
_entry.id   AF-A0A3B9ZWE7-F1
#
_cell.length_a   1.000
_cell.length_b   1.000
_cell.length_c   1.000
_cell.angle_alpha   90.00
_cell.angle_beta   90.00
_cell.angle_gamma   90.00
#
_symmetry.space_group_name_H-M   'P 1'
#
loop_
_entity.id
_entity.type
_entity.pdbx_description
1 polymer ?
#
loop_
_entity_poly.entity_id
_entity_poly.type
_entity_poly.pdbx_seq_one_letter_code
_entity_poly.pdbx_strand_id
1 'polypeptide(L)'
;MDTRFVCLGNSFKEGGRCLAGIILDKNNNPILEFGKPMWVRPTCHTLHGEVPNNIALPYQLLDILEVSNTTPAPHYYQSENVHFDEAGIHKVGTFDKDRLNCLCEDRRYIFKTRYPSLSEEVIQELKYSLMLVKPKQFEIIEKVYEDRTAPQHRMVFSYNNFTYDFSITDPVFLRQYHLNPDFVDGIQDVLLSLSVSVKFPPTNRYYKLVAGVIVMGYK
;
A
#
# COMPACT_ATOMS: atom_id res chain seq x y z
N MET A 1 5.19 14.03 18.18
CA MET A 1 5.13 12.69 18.80
C MET A 1 5.80 11.73 17.83
N ASP A 2 6.47 10.71 18.33
CA ASP A 2 7.11 9.73 17.45
C ASP A 2 6.11 8.62 17.13
N THR A 3 6.08 8.18 15.88
CA THR A 3 5.20 7.09 15.43
C THR A 3 6.05 5.93 14.96
N ARG A 4 5.78 4.76 15.52
CA ARG A 4 6.37 3.49 15.08
C ARG A 4 5.36 2.72 14.26
N PHE A 5 5.76 2.15 13.13
CA PHE A 5 4.88 1.37 12.28
C PHE A 5 5.64 0.28 11.51
N VAL A 6 4.96 -0.81 11.16
CA VAL A 6 5.48 -1.77 10.18
C VAL A 6 5.21 -1.24 8.78
N CYS A 7 6.25 -1.06 7.98
CA CYS A 7 6.15 -0.65 6.58
C CYS A 7 5.50 -1.77 5.76
N LEU A 8 4.31 -1.50 5.23
CA LEU A 8 3.54 -2.43 4.40
C LEU A 8 3.33 -1.89 2.97
N GLY A 9 3.72 -0.65 2.70
CA GLY A 9 3.83 -0.10 1.36
C GLY A 9 5.07 0.77 1.25
N ASN A 10 5.87 0.56 0.20
CA ASN A 10 6.89 1.48 -0.28
C ASN A 10 6.76 1.58 -1.80
N SER A 11 5.63 2.11 -2.25
CA SER A 11 5.20 2.01 -3.65
C SER A 11 5.64 3.22 -4.47
N PHE A 12 5.67 3.09 -5.79
CA PHE A 12 5.79 4.23 -6.69
C PHE A 12 4.65 5.24 -6.47
N LYS A 13 5.00 6.52 -6.48
CA LYS A 13 4.11 7.68 -6.49
C LYS A 13 4.75 8.75 -7.37
N GLU A 14 3.94 9.60 -7.98
CA GLU A 14 4.46 10.72 -8.77
C GLU A 14 5.42 11.57 -7.92
N GLY A 15 6.65 11.77 -8.40
CA GLY A 15 7.73 12.48 -7.69
C GLY A 15 8.59 11.65 -6.72
N GLY A 16 8.15 10.45 -6.30
CA GLY A 16 8.86 9.70 -5.24
C GLY A 16 8.18 8.40 -4.82
N ARG A 17 8.00 8.22 -3.52
CA ARG A 17 7.42 7.01 -2.90
C ARG A 17 6.19 7.30 -2.06
N CYS A 18 5.35 6.29 -1.92
CA CYS A 18 4.33 6.22 -0.88
C CYS A 18 4.78 5.21 0.19
N LEU A 19 5.20 5.71 1.36
CA LEU A 19 5.39 4.89 2.54
C LEU A 19 4.08 4.75 3.30
N ALA A 20 3.71 3.54 3.70
CA ALA A 20 2.49 3.30 4.46
C ALA A 20 2.63 2.06 5.33
N GLY A 21 1.89 2.00 6.43
CA GLY A 21 1.97 0.84 7.32
C GLY A 21 1.03 0.89 8.51
N ILE A 22 1.10 -0.16 9.33
CA ILE A 22 0.27 -0.32 10.53
C ILE A 22 1.07 0.15 11.76
N ILE A 23 0.45 1.03 12.55
CA ILE A 23 1.05 1.60 13.77
C ILE A 23 1.29 0.49 14.79
N LEU A 24 2.44 0.55 15.46
CA LEU A 24 2.86 -0.36 16.51
C LEU A 24 3.00 0.35 17.85
N ASP A 25 2.77 -0.39 18.93
CA ASP A 25 3.15 0.03 20.28
C ASP A 25 4.67 -0.09 20.51
N LYS A 26 5.12 0.32 21.71
CA LYS A 26 6.53 0.24 22.12
C LYS A 26 7.11 -1.19 22.13
N ASN A 27 6.26 -2.21 22.19
CA ASN A 27 6.62 -3.62 22.19
C ASN A 27 6.48 -4.25 20.79
N ASN A 28 6.31 -3.43 19.75
CA ASN A 28 6.11 -3.85 18.36
C ASN A 28 4.84 -4.69 18.15
N ASN A 29 3.78 -4.44 18.92
CA ASN A 29 2.46 -5.00 18.68
C ASN A 29 1.60 -4.02 17.87
N PRO A 30 0.85 -4.50 16.85
CA PRO A 30 -0.10 -3.67 16.12
C PRO A 30 -1.13 -3.01 17.03
N ILE A 31 -1.33 -1.70 16.85
CA ILE A 31 -2.39 -0.97 17.54
C ILE A 31 -3.69 -1.12 16.75
N LEU A 32 -4.75 -1.53 17.44
CA LEU A 32 -6.08 -1.71 16.87
C LEU A 32 -7.05 -0.67 17.41
N GLU A 33 -7.83 -0.06 16.52
CA GLU A 33 -8.96 0.81 16.85
C GLU A 33 -10.25 0.14 16.39
N PHE A 34 -11.19 -0.09 17.31
CA PHE A 34 -12.42 -0.85 17.06
C PHE A 34 -12.18 -2.21 16.37
N GLY A 35 -11.10 -2.90 16.76
CA GLY A 35 -10.71 -4.19 16.21
C GLY A 35 -10.03 -4.15 14.84
N LYS A 36 -9.68 -2.96 14.33
CA LYS A 36 -9.03 -2.79 13.02
C LYS A 36 -7.66 -2.16 13.16
N PRO A 37 -6.68 -2.55 12.34
CA PRO A 37 -5.34 -1.98 12.43
C PRO A 37 -5.37 -0.47 12.15
N MET A 38 -4.70 0.29 13.00
CA MET A 38 -4.47 1.71 12.76
C MET A 38 -3.37 1.88 11.72
N TRP A 39 -3.67 2.60 10.65
CA TRP A 39 -2.74 2.88 9.58
C TRP A 39 -2.09 4.25 9.73
N VAL A 40 -0.87 4.38 9.21
CA VAL A 40 -0.16 5.65 9.03
C VAL A 40 0.46 5.71 7.64
N ARG A 41 0.44 6.89 7.03
CA ARG A 41 1.13 7.24 5.79
C ARG A 41 1.93 8.52 6.00
N PRO A 42 3.25 8.43 6.20
CA PRO A 42 4.12 9.60 6.16
C PRO A 42 4.04 10.32 4.81
N THR A 43 3.90 11.64 4.84
CA THR A 43 3.81 12.52 3.66
C THR A 43 4.66 13.77 3.86
N CYS A 44 5.33 14.22 2.79
CA CYS A 44 6.14 15.44 2.81
C CYS A 44 5.34 16.63 2.25
N HIS A 45 5.88 17.84 2.39
CA HIS A 45 5.28 19.07 1.84
C HIS A 45 5.58 19.24 0.34
N THR A 46 5.22 18.24 -0.45
CA THR A 46 5.38 18.20 -1.91
C THR A 46 4.03 18.24 -2.62
N LEU A 47 4.03 18.41 -3.94
CA LEU A 47 2.80 18.55 -4.73
C LEU A 47 1.85 17.36 -4.56
N HIS A 48 2.38 16.14 -4.46
CA HIS A 48 1.58 14.94 -4.31
C HIS A 48 1.66 14.36 -2.89
N GLY A 49 2.44 14.93 -1.97
CA GLY A 49 2.69 14.39 -0.64
C GLY A 49 3.47 13.06 -0.66
N GLU A 50 4.32 12.88 -1.67
CA GLU A 50 5.27 11.77 -1.78
C GLU A 50 6.44 11.92 -0.78
N VAL A 51 7.06 10.79 -0.43
CA VAL A 51 8.34 10.78 0.27
C VAL A 51 9.45 10.74 -0.79
N PRO A 52 10.42 11.68 -0.75
CA PRO A 52 11.55 11.69 -1.68
C PRO A 52 12.31 10.35 -1.73
N ASN A 53 12.80 9.98 -2.93
CA ASN A 53 13.49 8.71 -3.12
C ASN A 53 14.74 8.54 -2.25
N ASN A 54 15.52 9.61 -2.04
CA ASN A 54 16.68 9.59 -1.17
C ASN A 54 16.35 9.24 0.30
N ILE A 55 15.09 9.46 0.72
CA ILE A 55 14.60 9.12 2.06
C ILE A 55 13.96 7.73 2.06
N ALA A 56 13.14 7.39 1.07
CA ALA A 56 12.31 6.18 1.11
C ALA A 56 12.98 4.92 0.56
N LEU A 57 13.92 5.02 -0.37
CA LEU A 57 14.55 3.84 -1.00
C LEU A 57 15.30 2.90 -0.04
N PRO A 58 15.91 3.36 1.08
CA PRO A 58 16.56 2.47 2.02
C PRO A 58 15.63 1.48 2.75
N TYR A 59 14.32 1.73 2.76
CA TYR A 59 13.35 0.95 3.53
C TYR A 59 12.62 -0.09 2.69
N GLN A 60 12.33 -1.23 3.29
CA GLN A 60 11.64 -2.36 2.66
C GLN A 60 10.31 -2.67 3.35
N LEU A 61 9.48 -3.48 2.69
CA LEU A 61 8.32 -4.05 3.35
C LEU A 61 8.77 -4.88 4.57
N LEU A 62 7.95 -4.88 5.62
CA LEU A 62 8.19 -5.47 6.93
C LEU A 62 9.24 -4.77 7.79
N ASP A 63 9.92 -3.73 7.32
CA ASP A 63 10.74 -2.90 8.20
C ASP A 63 9.86 -2.23 9.25
N ILE A 64 10.29 -2.26 10.51
CA ILE A 64 9.70 -1.43 11.55
C ILE A 64 10.40 -0.08 11.48
N LEU A 65 9.64 0.94 11.12
CA LEU A 65 10.12 2.30 10.98
C LEU A 65 9.64 3.13 12.17
N GLU A 66 10.51 4.01 12.65
CA GLU A 66 10.17 5.06 13.59
C GLU A 66 10.35 6.40 12.90
N VAL A 67 9.32 7.24 12.96
CA VAL A 67 9.29 8.59 12.39
C VAL A 67 9.09 9.61 13.50
N SER A 68 9.95 10.62 13.52
CA SER A 68 9.94 11.66 14.54
C SER A 68 8.96 12.79 14.20
N ASN A 69 8.47 13.48 15.22
CA ASN A 69 7.66 14.71 15.09
C ASN A 69 6.42 14.56 14.19
N THR A 70 5.74 13.42 14.26
CA THR A 70 4.53 13.22 13.44
C THR A 70 3.38 14.11 13.87
N THR A 71 2.72 14.72 12.89
CA THR A 71 1.50 15.50 13.06
C THR A 71 0.42 15.05 12.07
N PRO A 72 -0.84 14.84 12.50
CA PRO A 72 -1.92 14.50 11.59
C PRO A 72 -2.04 15.51 10.43
N ALA A 73 -2.09 14.99 9.21
CA ALA A 73 -2.24 15.77 7.99
C ALA A 73 -3.31 15.15 7.06
N PRO A 74 -4.51 14.83 7.59
CA PRO A 74 -5.53 14.12 6.82
C PRO A 74 -5.94 14.93 5.58
N HIS A 75 -6.07 14.25 4.45
CA HIS A 75 -6.49 14.87 3.20
C HIS A 75 -7.66 14.10 2.58
N TYR A 76 -8.89 14.56 2.84
CA TYR A 76 -10.13 13.90 2.42
C TYR A 76 -10.24 12.44 2.90
N TYR A 77 -10.15 11.47 1.98
CA TYR A 77 -10.25 10.03 2.22
C TYR A 77 -8.95 9.42 2.75
N GLN A 78 -7.87 10.20 2.74
CA GLN A 78 -6.53 9.84 3.20
C GLN A 78 -6.36 10.27 4.66
N SER A 79 -7.16 9.67 5.55
CA SER A 79 -7.15 9.98 6.99
C SER A 79 -5.84 9.57 7.67
N GLU A 80 -5.10 8.65 7.06
CA GLU A 80 -3.86 8.09 7.59
C GLU A 80 -2.65 9.00 7.41
N ASN A 81 -2.79 10.11 6.67
CA ASN A 81 -1.69 11.01 6.37
C ASN A 81 -1.15 11.69 7.62
N VAL A 82 0.17 11.68 7.74
CA VAL A 82 0.91 12.46 8.73
C VAL A 82 2.05 13.21 8.04
N HIS A 83 2.34 14.41 8.50
CA HIS A 83 3.65 15.03 8.28
C HIS A 83 4.63 14.51 9.33
N PHE A 84 5.92 14.52 9.02
CA PHE A 84 6.99 14.02 9.88
C PHE A 84 8.28 14.79 9.61
N ASP A 85 9.25 14.67 10.53
CA ASP A 85 10.61 15.15 10.29
C ASP A 85 11.34 14.20 9.34
N GLU A 86 11.62 14.68 8.13
CA GLU A 86 12.31 13.94 7.06
C GLU A 86 13.69 13.40 7.48
N ALA A 87 14.39 14.07 8.40
CA ALA A 87 15.65 13.58 8.97
C ALA A 87 15.45 12.58 10.12
N GLY A 88 14.23 12.49 10.65
CA GLY A 88 13.86 11.69 11.83
C GLY A 88 13.22 10.35 11.51
N ILE A 89 13.38 9.82 10.29
CA ILE A 89 12.93 8.48 9.90
C ILE A 89 14.09 7.49 9.92
N HIS A 90 13.90 6.33 10.56
CA HIS A 90 14.89 5.26 10.59
C HIS A 90 14.25 3.90 10.85
N LYS A 91 14.96 2.82 10.45
CA LYS A 91 14.58 1.44 10.74
C LYS A 91 15.03 1.07 12.15
N VAL A 92 14.11 0.54 12.96
CA VAL A 92 14.36 0.06 14.34
C VAL A 92 14.19 -1.45 14.49
N GLY A 93 13.76 -2.14 13.44
CA GLY A 93 13.62 -3.60 13.45
C GLY A 93 12.96 -4.15 12.20
N THR A 94 12.57 -5.43 12.25
CA THR A 94 11.81 -6.10 11.20
C THR A 94 10.63 -6.82 11.86
N PHE A 95 9.45 -6.66 11.27
CA PHE A 95 8.21 -7.22 11.74
C PHE A 95 8.06 -8.65 11.23
N ASP A 96 7.61 -9.54 12.10
CA ASP A 96 7.31 -10.92 11.74
C ASP A 96 6.07 -10.99 10.83
N LYS A 97 6.26 -11.43 9.60
CA LYS A 97 5.20 -11.52 8.59
C LYS A 97 4.07 -12.47 9.01
N ASP A 98 4.34 -13.49 9.81
CA ASP A 98 3.33 -14.48 10.19
C ASP A 98 2.22 -13.86 11.05
N ARG A 99 2.53 -12.73 11.71
CA ARG A 99 1.59 -11.90 12.47
C ARG A 99 0.66 -11.04 11.61
N LEU A 100 0.84 -10.98 10.29
CA LEU A 100 0.04 -10.12 9.41
C LEU A 100 -1.35 -10.68 9.06
N ASN A 101 -1.52 -12.01 9.08
CA ASN A 101 -2.81 -12.62 8.73
C ASN A 101 -3.95 -12.11 9.63
N CYS A 102 -3.69 -11.90 10.93
CA CYS A 102 -4.69 -11.40 11.87
C CYS A 102 -4.97 -9.88 11.74
N LEU A 103 -4.23 -9.17 10.88
CA LEU A 103 -4.42 -7.76 10.58
C LEU A 103 -5.15 -7.53 9.24
N CYS A 104 -5.49 -8.61 8.53
CA CYS A 104 -6.24 -8.50 7.28
C CYS A 104 -7.65 -7.99 7.55
N GLU A 105 -8.08 -7.06 6.71
CA GLU A 105 -9.40 -6.48 6.76
C GLU A 105 -10.44 -7.45 6.15
N ASP A 106 -11.67 -7.42 6.67
CA ASP A 106 -12.75 -8.36 6.30
C ASP A 106 -13.93 -7.69 5.58
N ARG A 107 -13.79 -6.41 5.23
CA ARG A 107 -14.87 -5.63 4.58
C ARG A 107 -15.35 -6.30 3.29
N ARG A 108 -16.67 -6.31 3.06
CA ARG A 108 -17.29 -6.91 1.86
C ARG A 108 -16.66 -6.46 0.54
N TYR A 109 -16.36 -5.18 0.40
CA TYR A 109 -15.75 -4.59 -0.79
C TYR A 109 -14.46 -3.84 -0.45
N ILE A 110 -13.49 -3.89 -1.36
CA ILE A 110 -12.29 -3.07 -1.26
C ILE A 110 -12.64 -1.62 -1.61
N PHE A 111 -12.47 -0.71 -0.66
CA PHE A 111 -12.80 0.71 -0.80
C PHE A 111 -14.21 0.94 -1.38
N LYS A 112 -15.23 0.28 -0.79
CA LYS A 112 -16.67 0.38 -1.11
C LYS A 112 -17.15 -0.16 -2.48
N THR A 113 -16.29 -0.38 -3.47
CA THR A 113 -16.71 -0.83 -4.81
C THR A 113 -15.90 -2.02 -5.33
N ARG A 114 -16.37 -2.65 -6.41
CA ARG A 114 -15.64 -3.72 -7.12
C ARG A 114 -14.74 -3.22 -8.26
N TYR A 115 -14.90 -1.95 -8.62
CA TYR A 115 -14.24 -1.36 -9.78
C TYR A 115 -12.77 -1.03 -9.47
N PRO A 116 -11.89 -0.98 -10.50
CA PRO A 116 -10.48 -0.64 -10.35
C PRO A 116 -10.24 0.82 -9.94
N SER A 117 -11.27 1.66 -10.03
CA SER A 117 -11.22 3.06 -9.63
C SER A 117 -12.52 3.50 -8.97
N LEU A 118 -12.45 4.65 -8.29
CA LEU A 118 -13.53 5.30 -7.59
C LEU A 118 -13.91 6.60 -8.31
N SER A 119 -15.19 6.94 -8.26
CA SER A 119 -15.69 8.25 -8.67
C SER A 119 -15.56 9.25 -7.51
N GLU A 120 -15.81 10.52 -7.82
CA GLU A 120 -15.81 11.60 -6.82
C GLU A 120 -16.89 11.38 -5.74
N GLU A 121 -18.05 10.85 -6.10
CA GLU A 121 -19.12 10.60 -5.12
C GLU A 121 -18.70 9.55 -4.11
N VAL A 122 -18.07 8.46 -4.57
CA VAL A 122 -17.61 7.39 -3.69
C VAL A 122 -16.43 7.85 -2.81
N ILE A 123 -15.52 8.66 -3.36
CA ILE A 123 -14.35 9.11 -2.61
C ILE A 123 -14.73 10.04 -1.46
N GLN A 124 -15.74 10.89 -1.63
CA GLN A 124 -16.20 11.83 -0.60
C GLN A 124 -16.73 11.11 0.66
N GLU A 125 -17.28 9.92 0.48
CA GLU A 125 -17.76 9.11 1.60
C GLU A 125 -16.70 8.17 2.19
N LEU A 126 -15.52 8.08 1.58
CA LEU A 126 -14.46 7.19 2.02
C LEU A 126 -13.67 7.84 3.16
N LYS A 127 -13.38 7.07 4.22
CA LYS A 127 -12.68 7.56 5.43
C LYS A 127 -11.32 6.90 5.65
N TYR A 128 -10.91 6.06 4.73
CA TYR A 128 -9.65 5.33 4.76
C TYR A 128 -9.21 5.05 3.33
N SER A 129 -7.91 5.03 3.10
CA SER A 129 -7.30 4.86 1.78
C SER A 129 -6.32 3.70 1.74
N LEU A 130 -6.17 2.96 2.84
CA LEU A 130 -5.27 1.82 3.00
C LEU A 130 -6.03 0.60 3.51
N MET A 131 -5.66 -0.58 3.01
CA MET A 131 -6.19 -1.88 3.47
C MET A 131 -5.11 -2.95 3.33
N LEU A 132 -5.08 -3.91 4.25
CA LEU A 132 -4.33 -5.16 4.09
C LEU A 132 -5.34 -6.26 3.81
N VAL A 133 -5.14 -7.02 2.74
CA VAL A 133 -6.05 -8.13 2.38
C VAL A 133 -5.28 -9.39 2.04
N LYS A 134 -5.94 -10.53 2.23
CA LYS A 134 -5.49 -11.83 1.77
C LYS A 134 -6.36 -12.28 0.58
N PRO A 135 -5.87 -12.22 -0.67
CA PRO A 135 -6.59 -12.79 -1.79
C PRO A 135 -6.66 -14.32 -1.66
N LYS A 136 -7.69 -14.95 -2.23
CA LYS A 136 -7.76 -16.42 -2.31
C LYS A 136 -6.92 -16.97 -3.46
N GLN A 137 -6.87 -16.23 -4.57
CA GLN A 137 -6.16 -16.55 -5.80
C GLN A 137 -5.73 -15.23 -6.45
N PHE A 138 -4.62 -15.25 -7.18
CA PHE A 138 -4.15 -14.10 -7.93
C PHE A 138 -3.37 -14.55 -9.17
N GLU A 139 -3.25 -13.63 -10.13
CA GLU A 139 -2.39 -13.72 -11.30
C GLU A 139 -1.85 -12.33 -11.65
N ILE A 140 -0.74 -12.28 -12.37
CA ILE A 140 -0.17 -11.04 -12.90
C ILE A 140 -0.51 -10.96 -14.38
N ILE A 141 -1.07 -9.82 -14.81
CA ILE A 141 -1.34 -9.54 -16.21
C ILE A 141 -0.59 -8.29 -16.65
N GLU A 142 -0.33 -8.20 -17.94
CA GLU A 142 0.19 -6.99 -18.58
C GLU A 142 -0.92 -6.29 -19.36
N LYS A 143 -1.00 -4.97 -19.20
CA LYS A 143 -1.92 -4.13 -19.97
C LYS A 143 -1.15 -3.07 -20.73
N VAL A 144 -1.20 -3.16 -22.06
CA VAL A 144 -0.64 -2.16 -22.96
C VAL A 144 -1.64 -1.00 -23.08
N TYR A 145 -1.12 0.22 -23.04
CA TYR A 145 -1.88 1.44 -23.27
C TYR A 145 -1.20 2.22 -24.38
N GLU A 146 -1.98 2.80 -25.30
CA GLU A 146 -1.46 3.51 -26.48
C GLU A 146 -0.56 4.70 -26.10
N ASP A 147 -0.79 5.30 -24.94
CA ASP A 147 -0.08 6.48 -24.43
C ASP A 147 1.14 6.14 -23.55
N ARG A 148 1.53 4.86 -23.43
CA ARG A 148 2.63 4.42 -22.56
C ARG A 148 3.69 3.66 -23.34
N THR A 149 4.95 3.96 -23.00
CA THR A 149 6.12 3.31 -23.59
C THR A 149 6.36 1.88 -23.07
N ALA A 150 5.75 1.51 -21.94
CA ALA A 150 5.87 0.19 -21.34
C ALA A 150 4.49 -0.32 -20.87
N PRO A 151 4.27 -1.65 -20.91
CA PRO A 151 3.05 -2.24 -20.37
C PRO A 151 2.93 -1.95 -18.87
N GLN A 152 1.70 -1.79 -18.40
CA GLN A 152 1.41 -1.74 -16.98
C GLN A 152 1.19 -3.15 -16.45
N HIS A 153 1.99 -3.56 -15.46
CA HIS A 153 1.73 -4.78 -14.71
C HIS A 153 0.58 -4.56 -13.71
N ARG A 154 -0.35 -5.50 -13.70
CA ARG A 154 -1.56 -5.47 -12.87
C ARG A 154 -1.72 -6.82 -12.19
N MET A 155 -2.28 -6.81 -10.99
CA MET A 155 -2.65 -8.03 -10.29
C MET A 155 -4.16 -8.21 -10.40
N VAL A 156 -4.56 -9.34 -10.97
CA VAL A 156 -5.94 -9.82 -10.94
C VAL A 156 -6.06 -10.78 -9.78
N PHE A 157 -7.00 -10.56 -8.87
CA PHE A 157 -7.12 -11.38 -7.67
C PHE A 157 -8.55 -11.51 -7.15
N SER A 158 -8.81 -12.58 -6.42
CA SER A 158 -10.12 -12.83 -5.81
C SER A 158 -10.15 -12.44 -4.34
N TYR A 159 -11.16 -11.66 -3.95
CA TYR A 159 -11.41 -11.26 -2.57
C TYR A 159 -12.92 -11.19 -2.31
N ASN A 160 -13.40 -11.83 -1.24
CA ASN A 160 -14.83 -11.90 -0.89
C ASN A 160 -15.74 -12.29 -2.08
N ASN A 161 -15.32 -13.27 -2.88
CA ASN A 161 -16.00 -13.80 -4.07
C ASN A 161 -16.14 -12.79 -5.23
N PHE A 162 -15.34 -11.72 -5.22
CA PHE A 162 -15.22 -10.79 -6.34
C PHE A 162 -13.81 -10.84 -6.92
N THR A 163 -13.72 -10.66 -8.24
CA THR A 163 -12.46 -10.46 -8.94
C THR A 163 -12.15 -8.96 -9.01
N TYR A 164 -10.94 -8.60 -8.63
CA TYR A 164 -10.38 -7.26 -8.70
C TYR A 164 -9.20 -7.26 -9.66
N ASP A 165 -8.93 -6.11 -10.26
CA ASP A 165 -7.83 -5.89 -11.20
C ASP A 165 -7.20 -4.54 -10.90
N PHE A 166 -6.07 -4.54 -10.19
CA PHE A 166 -5.40 -3.31 -9.73
C PHE A 166 -3.98 -3.22 -10.28
N SER A 167 -3.54 -2.00 -10.60
CA SER A 167 -2.16 -1.73 -10.99
C SER A 167 -1.21 -2.03 -9.84
N ILE A 168 -0.09 -2.68 -10.12
CA ILE A 168 0.96 -2.93 -9.12
C ILE A 168 1.88 -1.72 -9.10
N THR A 169 2.16 -1.20 -7.90
CA THR A 169 3.07 -0.08 -7.69
C THR A 169 4.20 -0.41 -6.72
N ASP A 170 4.29 -1.65 -6.25
CA ASP A 170 5.43 -2.15 -5.46
C ASP A 170 6.70 -2.30 -6.34
N PRO A 171 7.73 -1.47 -6.14
CA PRO A 171 8.94 -1.50 -6.96
C PRO A 171 9.76 -2.78 -6.82
N VAL A 172 9.77 -3.40 -5.63
CA VAL A 172 10.58 -4.58 -5.36
C VAL A 172 9.96 -5.76 -6.07
N PHE A 173 8.64 -5.94 -5.93
CA PHE A 173 7.89 -6.97 -6.64
C PHE A 173 8.00 -6.81 -8.16
N LEU A 174 7.78 -5.58 -8.68
CA LEU A 174 7.89 -5.31 -10.12
C LEU A 174 9.28 -5.61 -10.67
N ARG A 175 10.34 -5.28 -9.92
CA ARG A 175 11.72 -5.59 -10.32
C ARG A 175 11.97 -7.10 -10.34
N GLN A 176 11.47 -7.84 -9.36
CA GLN A 176 11.58 -9.31 -9.33
C GLN A 176 10.86 -9.93 -10.52
N TYR A 177 9.62 -9.51 -10.77
CA TYR A 177 8.82 -9.96 -11.91
C TYR A 177 9.51 -9.67 -13.25
N HIS A 178 10.07 -8.48 -13.42
CA HIS A 178 10.80 -8.13 -14.64
C HIS A 178 12.04 -9.01 -14.87
N LEU A 179 12.75 -9.38 -13.79
CA LEU A 179 13.95 -10.22 -13.88
C LEU A 179 13.62 -11.70 -14.15
N ASN A 180 12.53 -12.20 -13.57
CA ASN A 180 12.08 -13.58 -13.73
C ASN A 180 10.57 -13.66 -13.49
N PRO A 181 9.72 -13.60 -14.53
CA PRO A 181 8.26 -13.70 -14.37
C PRO A 181 7.80 -15.01 -13.73
N ASP A 182 8.50 -16.12 -14.02
CA ASP A 182 8.14 -17.48 -13.60
C ASP A 182 8.23 -17.67 -12.06
N PHE A 183 8.88 -16.75 -11.33
CA PHE A 183 8.93 -16.83 -9.87
C PHE A 183 7.53 -16.79 -9.22
N VAL A 184 6.55 -16.16 -9.90
CA VAL A 184 5.18 -16.06 -9.42
C VAL A 184 4.50 -17.43 -9.38
N ASP A 185 4.85 -18.33 -10.29
CA ASP A 185 4.26 -19.68 -10.36
C ASP A 185 4.59 -20.50 -9.11
N GLY A 186 5.70 -20.18 -8.44
CA GLY A 186 6.09 -20.78 -7.17
C GLY A 186 5.39 -20.18 -5.95
N ILE A 187 4.71 -19.04 -6.07
CA ILE A 187 4.06 -18.38 -4.93
C ILE A 187 2.70 -19.04 -4.65
N GLN A 188 2.50 -19.46 -3.40
CA GLN A 188 1.22 -20.02 -2.95
C GLN A 188 0.31 -18.95 -2.36
N ASP A 189 0.86 -18.13 -1.46
CA ASP A 189 0.10 -17.18 -0.66
C ASP A 189 0.77 -15.81 -0.66
N VAL A 190 -0.04 -14.77 -0.80
CA VAL A 190 0.38 -13.37 -0.66
C VAL A 190 -0.55 -12.61 0.28
N LEU A 191 -0.02 -11.57 0.92
CA LEU A 191 -0.82 -10.48 1.46
C LEU A 191 -0.59 -9.23 0.62
N LEU A 192 -1.67 -8.48 0.39
CA LEU A 192 -1.65 -7.28 -0.43
C LEU A 192 -1.94 -6.06 0.42
N SER A 193 -1.01 -5.11 0.40
CA SER A 193 -1.27 -3.75 0.85
C SER A 193 -1.89 -2.97 -0.29
N LEU A 194 -3.12 -2.54 -0.10
CA LEU A 194 -3.90 -1.84 -1.09
C LEU A 194 -3.95 -0.36 -0.74
N SER A 195 -3.92 0.49 -1.77
CA SER A 195 -4.08 1.93 -1.59
C SER A 195 -5.01 2.56 -2.62
N VAL A 196 -5.51 3.76 -2.32
CA VAL A 196 -6.21 4.62 -3.26
C VAL A 196 -5.30 5.79 -3.65
N SER A 197 -5.09 5.98 -4.95
CA SER A 197 -4.30 7.08 -5.53
C SER A 197 -4.97 8.43 -5.31
N VAL A 198 -4.20 9.50 -5.48
CA VAL A 198 -4.77 10.84 -5.75
C VAL A 198 -5.60 10.82 -7.04
N LYS A 199 -6.43 11.85 -7.22
CA LYS A 199 -7.26 12.02 -8.40
C LYS A 199 -6.38 12.02 -9.65
N PHE A 200 -6.69 11.15 -10.63
CA PHE A 200 -6.01 11.13 -11.92
C PHE A 200 -6.74 12.09 -12.88
N PRO A 201 -6.17 13.28 -13.17
CA PRO A 201 -6.89 14.34 -13.87
C PRO A 201 -7.48 13.92 -15.22
N PRO A 202 -6.78 13.15 -16.09
CA PRO A 202 -7.30 12.78 -17.41
C PRO A 202 -8.61 12.00 -17.40
N THR A 203 -8.90 11.26 -16.33
CA THR A 203 -10.12 10.44 -16.24
C THR A 203 -11.08 10.87 -15.15
N ASN A 204 -10.69 11.84 -14.31
CA ASN A 204 -11.46 12.27 -13.15
C ASN A 204 -11.77 11.10 -12.18
N ARG A 205 -10.83 10.15 -12.03
CA ARG A 205 -10.98 8.94 -11.20
C ARG A 205 -9.87 8.82 -10.16
N TYR A 206 -10.13 8.06 -9.09
CA TYR A 206 -9.15 7.68 -8.07
C TYR A 206 -8.88 6.17 -8.20
N TYR A 207 -7.66 5.77 -8.54
CA TYR A 207 -7.36 4.37 -8.84
C TYR A 207 -6.99 3.58 -7.59
N LYS A 208 -7.38 2.32 -7.55
CA LYS A 208 -6.97 1.35 -6.53
C LYS A 208 -5.70 0.67 -7.00
N LEU A 209 -4.75 0.52 -6.09
CA LEU A 209 -3.39 0.07 -6.38
C LEU A 209 -2.98 -1.04 -5.43
N VAL A 210 -2.14 -1.96 -5.91
CA VAL A 210 -1.37 -2.89 -5.07
C VAL A 210 -0.05 -2.20 -4.73
N ALA A 211 0.01 -1.60 -3.54
CA ALA A 211 1.14 -0.82 -3.05
C ALA A 211 2.24 -1.67 -2.40
N GLY A 212 1.91 -2.89 -1.98
CA GLY A 212 2.87 -3.85 -1.43
C GLY A 212 2.41 -5.27 -1.67
N VAL A 213 3.32 -6.14 -2.08
CA VAL A 213 3.10 -7.58 -2.24
C VAL A 213 4.00 -8.34 -1.28
N ILE A 214 3.40 -8.99 -0.28
CA ILE A 214 4.12 -9.71 0.77
C ILE A 214 3.92 -11.20 0.53
N VAL A 215 5.00 -11.89 0.15
CA VAL A 215 4.97 -13.35 -0.08
C VAL A 215 4.96 -14.10 1.25
N MET A 216 3.87 -14.83 1.49
CA MET A 216 3.67 -15.60 2.72
C MET A 216 4.22 -17.01 2.59
N GLY A 217 4.05 -17.66 1.45
CA GLY A 217 4.49 -19.02 1.22
C GLY A 217 4.77 -19.33 -0.26
N TYR A 218 5.60 -20.34 -0.47
CA TYR A 218 5.88 -20.95 -1.77
C TYR A 218 5.30 -22.37 -1.80
N LYS A 219 5.00 -22.86 -2.99
CA LYS A 219 4.56 -24.24 -3.23
C LYS A 219 5.65 -25.25 -2.90
#